data_AF-A0A8J3MZ61-F1
#
_entry.id   AF-A0A8J3MZ61-F1
#
_cell.length_a   1.000
_cell.length_b   1.000
_cell.length_c   1.000
_cell.angle_alpha   90.00
_cell.angle_beta   90.00
_cell.angle_gamma   90.00
#
_symmetry.space_group_name_H-M   'P 1'
#
loop_
_entity.id
_entity.type
_entity.pdbx_description
1 polymer ?
#
loop_
_entity_poly.entity_id
_entity_poly.type
_entity_poly.pdbx_seq_one_letter_code
_entity_poly.pdbx_strand_id
1 'polypeptide(L)'
;MLVQSRRNTQAAKGFFRKLKGLKYAPRVIITDKLAISVAAKKEILPSVEHRQHKGLNNRAENSHQPTRQRERTMRRFTSPGHAQRFLSAFGPISDHFPTPKASSQRLRVSCASTGTI
;
A
#
# COMPACT_ATOMS: atom_id res chain seq x y z
N MET A 1 10.33 5.79 -9.61
CA MET A 1 10.46 5.68 -8.14
C MET A 1 9.07 5.44 -7.58
N LEU A 2 8.66 4.17 -7.43
CA LEU A 2 7.37 3.82 -6.81
C LEU A 2 7.34 4.07 -5.30
N VAL A 3 8.50 4.32 -4.70
CA VAL A 3 8.61 4.87 -3.34
C VAL A 3 8.90 6.35 -3.51
N GLN A 4 7.96 7.24 -3.20
CA GLN A 4 8.26 8.68 -3.22
C GLN A 4 9.16 9.02 -2.02
N SER A 5 10.28 9.72 -2.24
CA SER A 5 11.12 10.28 -1.16
C SER A 5 10.40 11.42 -0.45
N ARG A 6 9.45 12.06 -1.15
CA ARG A 6 8.63 13.12 -0.59
C ARG A 6 7.40 12.55 0.09
N ARG A 7 7.28 12.95 1.35
CA ARG A 7 6.16 12.71 2.25
C ARG A 7 4.90 13.42 1.75
N ASN A 8 3.90 12.68 1.28
CA ASN A 8 2.64 13.22 0.75
C ASN A 8 1.45 12.95 1.69
N THR A 9 1.05 13.97 2.44
CA THR A 9 -0.08 13.90 3.39
C THR A 9 -1.42 13.69 2.69
N GLN A 10 -1.62 14.30 1.52
CA GLN A 10 -2.87 14.16 0.77
C GLN A 10 -3.07 12.74 0.24
N ALA A 11 -1.99 12.11 -0.22
CA ALA A 11 -2.03 10.71 -0.63
C ALA A 11 -2.40 9.78 0.55
N ALA A 12 -1.82 10.02 1.73
CA ALA A 12 -2.17 9.27 2.93
C ALA A 12 -3.64 9.44 3.32
N LYS A 13 -4.15 10.68 3.30
CA LYS A 13 -5.58 10.95 3.56
C LYS A 13 -6.49 10.29 2.52
N GLY A 14 -6.15 10.39 1.24
CA GLY A 14 -6.90 9.75 0.16
C GLY A 14 -6.98 8.22 0.32
N PHE A 15 -5.87 7.60 0.73
CA PHE A 15 -5.83 6.17 1.04
C PHE A 15 -6.79 5.79 2.18
N PHE A 16 -6.76 6.50 3.31
CA PHE A 16 -7.67 6.22 4.42
C PHE A 16 -9.14 6.50 4.09
N ARG A 17 -9.45 7.48 3.23
CA ARG A 17 -10.81 7.71 2.72
C ARG A 17 -11.31 6.54 1.89
N LYS A 18 -10.48 6.00 1.00
CA LYS A 18 -10.80 4.80 0.22
C LYS A 18 -11.04 3.59 1.13
N LEU A 19 -10.22 3.42 2.18
CA LEU A 19 -10.44 2.38 3.18
C LEU A 19 -11.76 2.53 3.94
N LYS A 20 -12.14 3.75 4.31
CA LYS A 20 -13.42 4.04 4.95
C LYS A 20 -14.62 3.68 4.05
N GLY A 21 -14.46 3.78 2.73
CA GLY A 21 -15.50 3.44 1.76
C GLY A 21 -15.60 1.94 1.43
N LEU A 22 -14.75 1.08 1.98
CA LEU A 22 -14.85 -0.36 1.79
C LEU A 22 -16.03 -0.93 2.59
N LYS A 23 -16.67 -1.98 2.07
CA LYS A 23 -17.77 -2.69 2.76
C LYS A 23 -17.37 -3.27 4.13
N TYR A 24 -16.07 -3.44 4.37
CA TYR A 24 -15.53 -4.01 5.60
C TYR A 24 -14.58 -3.02 6.27
N ALA A 25 -14.86 -2.69 7.52
CA ALA A 25 -13.97 -1.89 8.34
C ALA A 25 -12.80 -2.77 8.84
N PRO A 26 -11.53 -2.38 8.61
CA PRO A 26 -10.40 -3.12 9.12
C PRO A 26 -10.35 -3.02 10.65
N ARG A 27 -10.17 -4.16 11.34
CA ARG A 27 -10.03 -4.19 12.81
C ARG A 27 -8.72 -3.55 13.29
N VAL A 28 -7.64 -3.75 12.55
CA VAL A 28 -6.30 -3.24 12.88
C VAL A 28 -5.63 -2.73 11.61
N ILE A 29 -5.05 -1.53 11.67
CA ILE A 29 -4.20 -0.97 10.64
C ILE A 29 -2.75 -1.03 11.10
N ILE A 30 -1.86 -1.48 10.22
CA ILE A 30 -0.42 -1.48 10.42
C ILE A 30 0.17 -0.54 9.38
N THR A 31 0.93 0.46 9.82
CA THR A 31 1.70 1.33 8.91
C THR A 31 3.14 1.45 9.38
N ASP A 32 3.98 1.98 8.51
CA ASP A 32 5.29 2.48 8.90
C ASP A 32 5.19 3.61 9.95
N LYS A 33 6.31 3.89 10.63
CA LYS A 33 6.42 4.91 11.69
C LYS A 33 6.43 6.36 11.16
N LEU A 34 5.79 6.62 10.02
CA LEU A 34 5.70 7.98 9.49
C LEU A 34 4.61 8.76 10.23
N ALA A 35 4.99 9.92 10.78
CA ALA A 35 4.08 10.82 11.51
C ALA A 35 2.84 11.23 10.68
N ILE A 36 3.01 11.31 9.35
CA ILE A 36 1.95 11.65 8.40
C ILE A 36 0.89 10.55 8.32
N SER A 37 1.31 9.28 8.30
CA SER A 37 0.40 8.13 8.32
C SER A 37 -0.40 8.11 9.62
N VAL A 38 0.24 8.41 10.76
CA VAL A 38 -0.40 8.47 12.07
C VAL A 38 -1.46 9.58 12.11
N ALA A 39 -1.11 10.78 11.68
CA ALA A 39 -2.02 11.93 11.70
C ALA A 39 -3.23 11.71 10.78
N ALA A 40 -2.99 11.24 9.55
CA ALA A 40 -4.07 10.97 8.60
C ALA A 40 -4.99 9.83 9.06
N LYS A 41 -4.44 8.79 9.70
CA LYS A 41 -5.26 7.74 10.34
C LYS A 41 -6.13 8.31 11.45
N LYS A 42 -5.55 9.12 12.35
CA LYS A 42 -6.28 9.69 13.51
C LYS A 42 -7.46 10.55 13.05
N GLU A 43 -7.29 11.30 11.97
CA GLU A 43 -8.33 12.14 11.38
C GLU A 43 -9.46 11.35 10.72
N ILE A 44 -9.15 10.28 9.96
CA ILE A 44 -10.13 9.63 9.07
C ILE A 44 -10.72 8.34 9.65
N LEU A 45 -9.92 7.57 10.40
CA LEU A 45 -10.29 6.28 11.01
C LEU A 45 -9.90 6.25 12.50
N PRO A 46 -10.47 7.14 13.34
CA PRO A 46 -10.09 7.22 14.76
C PRO A 46 -10.34 5.92 15.52
N SER A 47 -11.43 5.20 15.21
CA SER A 47 -11.88 3.99 15.91
C SER A 47 -11.07 2.72 15.61
N VAL A 48 -10.24 2.71 14.57
CA VAL A 48 -9.48 1.50 14.17
C VAL A 48 -8.19 1.40 14.99
N GLU A 49 -7.87 0.22 15.53
CA GLU A 49 -6.60 0.03 16.24
C GLU A 49 -5.41 0.26 15.30
N HIS A 50 -4.39 1.02 15.73
CA HIS A 50 -3.19 1.28 14.93
C HIS A 50 -1.96 0.69 15.59
N ARG A 51 -1.21 -0.12 14.84
CA ARG A 51 0.05 -0.73 15.31
C ARG A 51 1.22 -0.29 14.44
N GLN A 52 2.31 0.09 15.08
CA GLN A 52 3.53 0.53 14.41
C GLN A 52 4.74 -0.20 15.00
N HIS A 53 5.02 -1.39 14.46
CA HIS A 53 6.21 -2.16 14.81
C HIS A 53 6.91 -2.61 13.55
N LYS A 54 8.26 -2.53 13.51
CA LYS A 54 9.05 -2.86 12.31
C LYS A 54 8.69 -4.25 11.78
N GLY A 55 8.66 -5.25 12.65
CA GLY A 55 8.30 -6.63 12.28
C GLY A 55 6.87 -6.80 11.74
N LEU A 56 5.92 -5.94 12.14
CA LEU A 56 4.53 -6.01 11.67
C LEU A 56 4.37 -5.45 10.25
N ASN A 57 5.22 -4.50 9.85
CA ASN A 57 5.18 -3.90 8.52
C ASN A 57 5.89 -4.76 7.46
N ASN A 58 6.72 -5.73 7.87
CA ASN A 58 7.46 -6.62 6.97
C ASN A 58 6.56 -7.29 5.93
N ARG A 59 5.32 -7.66 6.27
CA ARG A 59 4.38 -8.26 5.31
C ARG A 59 4.01 -7.27 4.20
N ALA A 60 3.68 -6.03 4.55
CA ALA A 60 3.34 -4.99 3.58
C ALA A 60 4.57 -4.59 2.75
N GLU A 61 5.76 -4.53 3.36
CA GLU A 61 7.00 -4.29 2.64
C GLU A 61 7.34 -5.42 1.67
N ASN A 62 7.18 -6.68 2.10
CA ASN A 62 7.41 -7.86 1.28
C ASN A 62 6.41 -7.99 0.12
N SER A 63 5.16 -7.56 0.30
CA SER A 63 4.20 -7.53 -0.81
C SER A 63 4.60 -6.56 -1.93
N HIS A 64 5.43 -5.56 -1.64
CA HIS A 64 5.95 -4.63 -2.65
C HIS A 64 7.22 -5.14 -3.35
N GLN A 65 7.84 -6.22 -2.87
CA GLN A 65 9.09 -6.74 -3.45
C GLN A 65 8.97 -7.10 -4.94
N PRO A 66 7.93 -7.82 -5.40
CA PRO A 66 7.79 -8.15 -6.83
C PRO A 66 7.71 -6.89 -7.70
N THR A 67 6.94 -5.91 -7.25
CA THR A 67 6.78 -4.62 -7.95
C THR A 67 8.09 -3.84 -8.00
N ARG A 68 8.84 -3.77 -6.88
CA ARG A 68 10.16 -3.12 -6.84
C ARG A 68 11.18 -3.84 -7.70
N GLN A 69 11.17 -5.17 -7.69
CA GLN A 69 12.08 -5.98 -8.50
C GLN A 69 11.85 -5.71 -9.98
N ARG A 70 10.59 -5.66 -10.41
CA ARG A 70 10.23 -5.34 -11.79
C ARG A 70 10.56 -3.90 -12.16
N GLU A 71 10.30 -2.93 -11.28
CA GLU A 71 10.75 -1.54 -11.48
C GLU A 71 12.26 -1.50 -11.72
N ARG A 72 13.05 -2.25 -10.95
CA ARG A 72 14.51 -2.34 -11.13
C ARG A 72 14.90 -2.97 -12.47
N THR A 73 14.29 -4.10 -12.84
CA THR A 73 14.53 -4.76 -14.14
C THR A 73 14.18 -3.83 -15.31
N MET A 74 13.12 -3.06 -15.19
CA MET A 74 12.67 -2.09 -16.21
C MET A 74 13.46 -0.77 -16.19
N ARG A 75 14.57 -0.68 -15.44
CA ARG A 75 15.36 0.57 -15.27
C ARG A 75 14.53 1.76 -14.80
N ARG A 76 13.54 1.50 -13.93
CA ARG A 76 12.52 2.43 -13.41
C ARG A 76 11.44 2.74 -14.45
N PHE A 77 10.22 2.97 -13.98
CA PHE A 77 9.15 3.44 -14.86
C PHE A 77 9.49 4.82 -15.42
N THR A 78 9.36 4.97 -16.74
CA THR A 78 9.63 6.19 -17.48
C THR A 78 8.69 7.33 -17.09
N SER A 79 7.46 7.01 -16.66
CA SER A 79 6.50 8.00 -16.16
C SER A 79 5.54 7.39 -15.11
N PRO A 80 4.88 8.20 -14.28
CA PRO A 80 3.91 7.69 -13.32
C PRO A 80 2.67 7.09 -14.00
N GLY A 81 2.26 7.61 -15.17
CA GLY A 81 1.19 7.01 -15.97
C GLY A 81 1.53 5.61 -16.49
N HIS A 82 2.79 5.37 -16.87
CA HIS A 82 3.28 4.03 -17.21
C HIS A 82 3.19 3.10 -16.00
N ALA A 83 3.64 3.56 -14.83
CA ALA A 83 3.56 2.79 -13.59
C ALA A 83 2.11 2.44 -13.24
N GLN A 84 1.17 3.38 -13.40
CA GLN A 84 -0.24 3.14 -13.11
C GLN A 84 -0.88 2.11 -14.04
N ARG A 85 -0.63 2.21 -15.36
CA ARG A 85 -1.11 1.21 -16.34
C ARG A 85 -0.55 -0.17 -16.03
N PHE A 86 0.75 -0.24 -15.73
CA PHE A 86 1.41 -1.48 -15.34
C PHE A 86 0.79 -2.08 -14.08
N LEU A 87 0.63 -1.29 -13.01
CA LEU A 87 0.06 -1.76 -11.75
C LEU A 87 -1.41 -2.19 -11.89
N SER A 88 -2.19 -1.51 -12.72
CA SER A 88 -3.61 -1.83 -12.94
C SER A 88 -3.79 -3.18 -13.63
N ALA A 89 -2.93 -3.50 -14.60
CA ALA A 89 -2.93 -4.80 -15.27
C ALA A 89 -2.31 -5.90 -14.40
N PHE A 90 -1.21 -5.60 -13.71
CA PHE A 90 -0.41 -6.61 -13.04
C PHE A 90 -0.87 -6.96 -11.62
N GLY A 91 -1.56 -6.03 -10.93
CA GLY A 91 -2.12 -6.26 -9.59
C GLY A 91 -3.01 -7.51 -9.53
N PRO A 92 -4.08 -7.59 -10.33
CA PRO A 92 -4.97 -8.75 -10.37
C PRO A 92 -4.23 -10.06 -10.69
N ILE A 93 -3.30 -10.05 -11.66
CA ILE A 93 -2.51 -11.23 -12.04
C ILE A 93 -1.70 -11.74 -10.84
N SER A 94 -1.03 -10.84 -10.12
CA SER A 94 -0.25 -11.20 -8.93
C SER A 94 -1.10 -11.70 -7.75
N ASP A 95 -2.37 -11.31 -7.70
CA ASP A 95 -3.32 -11.80 -6.71
C ASP A 95 -3.83 -13.21 -7.04
N HIS A 96 -4.01 -13.53 -8.33
CA HIS A 96 -4.46 -14.85 -8.80
C HIS A 96 -3.36 -15.92 -8.76
N PHE A 97 -2.09 -15.53 -8.89
CA PHE A 97 -0.94 -16.43 -8.78
C PHE A 97 -0.14 -16.12 -7.50
N PRO A 98 -0.67 -16.47 -6.31
CA PRO A 98 0.05 -16.26 -5.07
C PRO A 98 1.32 -17.13 -5.07
N THR A 99 2.47 -16.49 -4.84
CA THR A 99 3.68 -17.24 -4.48
C THR A 99 3.42 -17.95 -3.15
N PRO A 100 3.81 -19.23 -2.99
CA PRO A 100 3.56 -19.96 -1.75
C PRO A 100 4.31 -19.26 -0.61
N LYS A 101 3.55 -18.61 0.27
CA LYS A 101 4.04 -18.03 1.53
C LYS A 101 3.18 -18.58 2.65
N ALA A 102 3.84 -19.07 3.70
CA ALA A 102 3.21 -19.72 4.84
C ALA A 102 1.98 -18.95 5.35
N SER A 103 0.91 -19.72 5.51
CA SER A 103 -0.44 -19.41 5.99
C SER A 103 -0.59 -18.20 6.91
N SER A 104 -1.40 -17.22 6.49
CA SER A 104 -2.40 -16.57 7.35
C SER A 104 -3.24 -15.58 6.54
N GLN A 105 -4.52 -15.92 6.38
CA GLN A 105 -5.58 -15.05 5.90
C GLN A 105 -5.67 -13.81 6.82
N ARG A 106 -5.14 -12.69 6.35
CA ARG A 106 -5.43 -11.34 6.83
C ARG A 106 -5.39 -10.45 5.59
N LEU A 107 -6.47 -9.71 5.39
CA LEU A 107 -6.75 -8.91 4.19
C LEU A 107 -5.49 -8.25 3.61
N ARG A 108 -5.21 -8.52 2.34
CA ARG A 108 -4.28 -7.71 1.53
C ARG A 108 -4.94 -6.35 1.35
N VAL A 109 -4.51 -5.36 2.12
CA VAL A 109 -4.76 -3.97 1.76
C VAL A 109 -3.60 -3.56 0.86
N SER A 110 -3.75 -3.73 -0.45
CA SER A 110 -2.80 -3.17 -1.40
C SER A 110 -3.01 -1.66 -1.44
N CYS A 111 -1.96 -0.92 -1.10
CA CYS A 111 -1.92 0.53 -1.33
C CYS A 111 -1.71 0.76 -2.83
N ALA A 112 -2.78 0.61 -3.61
CA ALA A 112 -2.81 1.19 -4.95
C ALA A 112 -3.04 2.69 -4.77
N SER A 113 -1.96 3.46 -4.78
CA SER A 113 -1.99 4.90 -4.94
C SER A 113 -2.56 5.23 -6.32
N THR A 114 -3.88 5.10 -6.48
CA THR A 114 -4.64 5.80 -7.53
C THR A 114 -4.75 7.25 -7.07
N GLY A 115 -3.63 7.97 -7.19
CA GLY A 115 -3.59 9.41 -7.27
C GLY A 115 -3.28 9.74 -8.72
N THR A 116 -4.28 10.23 -9.43
CA THR A 116 -4.09 11.06 -10.62
C THR A 116 -3.02 12.11 -10.28
N ILE A 117 -2.01 12.24 -11.16
CA ILE A 117 -1.12 13.41 -11.13
C ILE A 117 -1.97 14.65 -11.40
#